data_AF-A0A8X8APA3-F1
#
_entry.id   AF-A0A8X8APA3-F1
#
_cell.length_a   1.000
_cell.length_b   1.000
_cell.length_c   1.000
_cell.angle_alpha   90.00
_cell.angle_beta   90.00
_cell.angle_gamma   90.00
#
_symmetry.space_group_name_H-M   'P 1'
#
loop_
_entity.id
_entity.type
_entity.pdbx_description
1 polymer ?
#
loop_
_entity_poly.entity_id
_entity_poly.type
_entity_poly.pdbx_seq_one_letter_code
_entity_poly.pdbx_strand_id
1 'polypeptide(L)' 'MMRSSCSLGDLLEEASSGLVFKRWRASKSNVFNNGWTELFVKRRNLVEGDETGLYWDSDHSRFHFSVLSRAAATAGD' A
#
# COMPACT_ATOMS: atom_id res chain seq x y z
N MET A 1 -6.36 -28.08 -29.06
CA MET A 1 -5.94 -28.26 -27.66
C MET A 1 -4.64 -27.49 -27.45
N MET A 2 -4.71 -26.22 -27.03
CA MET A 2 -3.50 -25.49 -26.65
C MET A 2 -3.13 -25.93 -25.23
N ARG A 3 -2.04 -26.70 -25.11
CA ARG A 3 -1.40 -26.95 -23.82
C ARG A 3 -0.61 -25.69 -23.49
N SER A 4 -1.25 -24.76 -22.79
CA SER A 4 -0.51 -23.63 -22.21
C SER A 4 0.35 -24.18 -21.09
N SER A 5 1.66 -24.24 -21.31
CA SER A 5 2.64 -24.61 -20.31
C SER A 5 2.87 -23.40 -19.41
N CYS A 6 2.10 -23.29 -18.34
CA CYS A 6 2.37 -22.30 -17.29
C CYS A 6 3.55 -22.82 -16.45
N SER A 7 4.66 -22.08 -16.42
CA SER A 7 5.81 -22.46 -15.61
C SER A 7 5.54 -22.09 -14.16
N LEU A 8 6.09 -22.87 -13.22
CA LEU A 8 5.93 -22.65 -11.78
C LEU A 8 6.41 -21.24 -11.34
N GLY A 9 7.27 -20.60 -12.14
CA GLY A 9 7.72 -19.22 -11.95
C GLY A 9 6.65 -18.16 -12.27
N ASP A 10 5.78 -18.41 -13.27
CA ASP A 10 4.69 -17.50 -13.63
C ASP A 10 3.62 -17.43 -12.53
N LEU A 11 3.43 -18.51 -11.78
CA LEU A 11 2.50 -18.56 -10.65
C LEU A 11 3.02 -17.88 -9.38
N LEU A 12 4.34 -17.65 -9.28
CA LEU A 12 4.95 -16.96 -8.13
C LEU A 12 5.06 -15.45 -8.35
N GLU A 13 4.98 -14.99 -9.60
CA GLU A 13 4.99 -13.56 -9.94
C GLU A 13 3.58 -12.92 -9.94
N GLU A 14 2.52 -13.73 -9.85
CA GLU A 14 1.15 -13.25 -9.59
C GLU A 14 0.92 -12.90 -8.10
N ALA A 15 1.88 -13.20 -7.22
CA ALA A 15 1.81 -12.91 -5.79
C ALA A 15 2.45 -11.56 -5.38
N SER A 16 2.83 -10.71 -6.34
CA SER A 16 3.34 -9.36 -6.06
C SER A 16 2.21 -8.35 -5.76
N SER A 17 1.22 -8.75 -4.96
CA SER A 17 0.24 -7.83 -4.35
C SER A 17 0.82 -7.14 -3.11
N GLY A 18 2.12 -6.82 -3.14
CA GLY A 18 2.83 -6.13 -2.07
C GLY A 18 2.73 -4.60 -2.17
N LEU A 19 2.91 -3.94 -1.04
CA LEU A 19 3.11 -2.50 -1.01
C LEU A 19 4.49 -2.17 -1.60
N VAL A 20 4.54 -1.39 -2.69
CA VAL A 20 5.81 -1.03 -3.34
C VAL A 20 6.24 0.37 -2.88
N PHE A 21 7.35 0.47 -2.15
CA PHE A 21 7.96 1.74 -1.81
C PHE A 21 8.99 2.15 -2.87
N LYS A 22 8.76 3.29 -3.55
CA LYS A 22 9.62 3.78 -4.64
C LYS A 22 10.00 5.24 -4.42
N ARG A 23 11.28 5.55 -4.61
CA ARG A 23 11.77 6.94 -4.69
C ARG A 23 11.71 7.44 -6.13
N TRP A 24 10.92 8.47 -6.36
CA TRP A 24 10.85 9.16 -7.65
C TRP A 24 11.96 10.20 -7.73
N ARG A 25 12.98 9.91 -8.54
CA ARG A 25 14.20 10.74 -8.60
C ARG A 25 13.92 12.15 -9.13
N ALA A 26 13.02 12.29 -10.11
CA ALA A 26 12.73 13.58 -10.74
C ALA A 26 12.10 14.58 -9.75
N SER A 27 11.16 14.13 -8.91
CA SER A 27 10.47 14.98 -7.94
C SER A 27 11.09 14.94 -6.53
N LYS A 28 12.12 14.11 -6.33
CA LYS A 28 12.72 13.79 -5.01
C LYS A 28 11.67 13.33 -3.98
N SER A 29 10.59 12.72 -4.43
CA SER A 29 9.49 12.24 -3.59
C SER A 29 9.60 10.74 -3.34
N ASN A 30 9.10 10.28 -2.20
CA ASN A 30 8.92 8.86 -1.92
C ASN A 30 7.43 8.51 -2.04
N VAL A 31 7.12 7.42 -2.73
CA VAL A 31 5.75 7.04 -3.08
C VAL A 31 5.52 5.58 -2.73
N PHE A 32 4.36 5.29 -2.12
CA PHE A 32 3.84 3.94 -1.95
C PHE A 32 2.87 3.62 -3.09
N ASN A 33 3.15 2.58 -3.88
CA ASN A 33 2.39 2.17 -5.07
C ASN A 33 1.82 0.74 -4.93
N ASN A 34 1.05 0.32 -5.94
CA ASN A 34 0.34 -0.97 -6.04
C ASN A 34 -0.60 -1.21 -4.86
N GLY A 35 -0.10 -1.85 -3.79
CA GLY A 35 -0.90 -2.33 -2.68
C GLY A 35 -1.40 -1.26 -1.72
N TRP A 36 -0.96 0.01 -1.81
CA TRP A 36 -1.38 1.05 -0.85
C TRP A 36 -2.89 1.25 -0.83
N THR A 37 -3.49 1.49 -1.99
CA THR A 37 -4.93 1.79 -2.09
C THR A 37 -5.76 0.57 -1.69
N GLU A 38 -5.39 -0.62 -2.16
CA GLU A 38 -6.19 -1.82 -1.92
C GLU A 38 -6.01 -2.39 -0.51
N LEU A 39 -4.77 -2.46 -0.01
CA LEU A 39 -4.47 -3.10 1.26
C LEU A 39 -4.67 -2.17 2.46
N PHE A 40 -4.49 -0.87 2.28
CA PHE A 40 -4.50 0.08 3.38
C PHE A 40 -5.71 1.01 3.30
N VAL A 41 -5.86 1.79 2.21
CA VAL A 41 -6.95 2.78 2.08
C VAL A 41 -8.32 2.11 2.14
N LYS A 42 -8.60 1.14 1.25
CA LYS A 42 -9.90 0.46 1.20
C LYS A 42 -10.18 -0.35 2.47
N ARG A 43 -9.21 -1.15 2.94
CA ARG A 43 -9.42 -2.00 4.13
C ARG A 43 -9.64 -1.21 5.42
N ARG A 44 -9.08 -0.01 5.52
CA ARG A 44 -9.26 0.87 6.69
C ARG A 44 -10.33 1.94 6.48
N ASN A 45 -10.99 1.96 5.32
CA ASN A 45 -11.94 2.99 4.91
C ASN A 45 -11.38 4.39 5.18
N LEU A 46 -10.18 4.65 4.65
CA LEU A 46 -9.58 5.97 4.78
C LEU A 46 -10.31 6.96 3.89
N VAL A 47 -10.59 8.13 4.45
CA VAL A 47 -11.16 9.27 3.73
C VAL A 47 -10.17 10.43 3.68
N GLU A 48 -10.44 11.40 2.82
CA GLU A 48 -9.66 12.64 2.80
C GLU A 48 -9.73 13.32 4.18
N GLY A 49 -8.57 13.74 4.68
CA GLY A 49 -8.42 14.32 6.02
C GLY A 49 -8.07 13.32 7.13
N ASP A 50 -8.11 12.00 6.88
CA ASP A 50 -7.56 11.03 7.83
C ASP A 50 -6.03 11.12 7.90
N GLU A 51 -5.47 11.18 9.10
CA GLU A 51 -4.02 11.18 9.28
C GLU A 51 -3.48 9.76 9.41
N THR A 52 -2.48 9.43 8.59
CA THR A 52 -1.79 8.14 8.65
C THR A 52 -0.36 8.32 9.15
N GLY A 53 -0.01 7.55 10.17
CA GLY A 53 1.34 7.41 10.69
C GLY A 53 2.11 6.32 9.96
N LEU A 54 3.42 6.56 9.78
CA LEU A 54 4.40 5.60 9.28
C LEU A 54 5.49 5.42 10.33
N TYR A 55 5.76 4.17 10.70
CA TYR A 55 6.87 3.81 11.56
C TYR A 55 7.75 2.75 10.88
N TRP A 56 9.07 2.88 11.04
CA TRP A 56 10.04 1.87 10.61
C TRP A 56 10.44 1.01 11.80
N ASP A 57 10.04 -0.26 11.78
CA ASP A 57 10.53 -1.28 12.69
C ASP A 57 11.86 -1.81 12.13
N SER A 58 12.97 -1.42 12.75
CA SER A 58 14.31 -1.85 12.34
C SER A 58 14.57 -3.32 12.64
N ASP A 59 13.97 -3.85 13.71
CA ASP A 59 14.24 -5.20 14.19
C ASP A 59 13.64 -6.23 13.23
N HIS A 60 12.45 -5.94 12.71
CA HIS A 60 11.77 -6.77 11.72
C HIS A 60 11.98 -6.28 10.29
N SER A 61 12.66 -5.15 10.09
CA SER A 61 12.86 -4.48 8.81
C SER A 61 11.55 -4.26 8.05
N ARG A 62 10.54 -3.71 8.72
CA ARG A 62 9.18 -3.54 8.20
C ARG A 62 8.62 -2.15 8.45
N PHE A 63 7.77 -1.70 7.53
CA PHE A 63 6.97 -0.50 7.73
C PHE A 63 5.64 -0.85 8.41
N HIS A 64 5.36 -0.15 9.50
CA HIS A 64 4.06 -0.16 10.16
C HIS A 64 3.28 1.09 9.77
N PHE A 65 2.00 0.89 9.49
CA PHE A 65 1.07 1.94 9.16
C PHE A 65 -0.10 1.91 10.15
N SER A 66 -0.47 3.08 10.65
CA SER A 66 -1.59 3.24 11.58
C SER A 66 -2.37 4.50 11.23
N VAL A 67 -3.69 4.46 11.43
CA VAL A 67 -4.51 5.66 11.39
C VAL A 67 -4.35 6.36 12.73
N LEU A 68 -3.81 7.58 12.73
CA LEU A 68 -3.52 8.35 13.95
C LEU A 68 -4.74 9.15 14.39
N SER A 69 -5.40 9.79 13.45
CA SER A 69 -6.62 10.54 13.67
C SER A 69 -7.56 10.34 12.49
N ARG A 70 -8.86 10.40 12.77
CA ARG A 70 -9.89 10.40 11.73
C ARG A 70 -10.26 11.84 11.43
N ALA A 71 -10.53 12.12 10.16
CA ALA A 71 -11.16 13.37 9.78
C ALA A 71 -12.37 13.59 10.68
N ALA A 72 -12.46 14.77 11.29
CA ALA A 72 -13.67 15.12 12.00
C ALA A 72 -14.82 14.99 11.00
N ALA A 73 -15.88 14.26 11.38
CA ALA A 73 -17.09 14.29 10.59
C ALA A 73 -17.48 15.75 10.50
N THR A 74 -17.37 16.35 9.31
CA THR A 74 -17.99 17.64 9.04
C THR A 74 -19.48 17.38 9.18
N ALA A 75 -19.98 17.58 10.40
CA ALA A 75 -21.39 17.54 10.70
C ALA A 75 -22.03 18.64 9.85
N GLY A 76 -22.71 18.22 8.79
CA GLY A 76 -23.71 18.96 8.00
C GLY A 76 -23.43 20.43 7.66
N ASP A 77 -23.32 20.72 6.37
CA ASP A 77 -24.04 21.87 5.80
C ASP A 77 -25.22 21.32 4.99
#